data_AF-A0A935XQA8-F1
#
_entry.id   AF-A0A935XQA8-F1
#
_cell.length_a   1.000
_cell.length_b   1.000
_cell.length_c   1.000
_cell.angle_alpha   90.00
_cell.angle_beta   90.00
_cell.angle_gamma   90.00
#
_symmetry.space_group_name_H-M   'P 1'
#
loop_
_entity.id
_entity.type
_entity.pdbx_description
1 polymer ?
#
loop_
_entity_poly.entity_id
_entity_poly.type
_entity_poly.pdbx_seq_one_letter_code
_entity_poly.pdbx_strand_id
1 'polypeptide(L)'
;MTALALATIGAVAWGVRGARNRLALWTLLLFWGAHQSAKLNLFVGVVNSGAEIFPPYLEHLVRYFGPERNAPLLWVTIAAYGVFALWMLIPRSADDNGGRMRRLVIGALASLAAVEHGFLATRLPIMLWELFLRVGRG
;
A
#
# COMPACT_ATOMS: atom_id res chain seq x y z
N MET A 1 4.07 14.98 9.35
CA MET A 1 3.05 13.95 9.08
C MET A 1 3.43 12.56 9.62
N THR A 2 4.65 12.06 9.40
CA THR A 2 5.08 10.75 9.92
C THR A 2 5.05 10.65 11.45
N ALA A 3 5.45 11.71 12.18
CA ALA A 3 5.38 11.76 13.64
C ALA A 3 3.96 11.57 14.19
N LEU A 4 2.96 12.20 13.56
CA LEU A 4 1.55 12.03 13.94
C LEU A 4 1.09 10.60 13.67
N ALA A 5 1.44 10.01 12.52
CA ALA A 5 1.10 8.62 12.23
C ALA A 5 1.71 7.65 13.25
N LEU A 6 2.97 7.84 13.64
CA LEU A 6 3.63 7.04 14.67
C LEU A 6 2.98 7.24 16.04
N ALA A 7 2.60 8.46 16.40
CA ALA A 7 1.88 8.74 17.63
C ALA A 7 0.51 8.02 17.65
N THR A 8 -0.23 8.06 16.55
CA THR A 8 -1.50 7.33 16.41
C THR A 8 -1.29 5.82 16.51
N ILE A 9 -0.27 5.27 15.85
CA ILE A 9 0.08 3.84 15.98
C ILE A 9 0.40 3.50 17.44
N GLY A 10 1.19 4.33 18.12
CA GLY A 10 1.53 4.15 19.54
C GLY A 10 0.30 4.20 20.46
N ALA A 11 -0.60 5.15 20.23
CA ALA A 11 -1.84 5.30 20.98
C ALA A 11 -2.78 4.09 20.78
N VAL A 12 -2.95 3.64 19.53
CA VAL A 12 -3.73 2.44 19.22
C VAL A 12 -3.07 1.21 19.83
N ALA A 13 -1.75 1.07 19.70
CA ALA A 13 -1.00 -0.04 20.29
C ALA A 13 -1.15 -0.10 21.81
N TRP A 14 -1.17 1.06 22.48
CA TRP A 14 -1.46 1.18 23.91
C TRP A 14 -2.90 0.74 24.22
N GLY A 15 -3.88 1.24 23.47
CA GLY A 15 -5.29 0.91 23.67
C GLY A 15 -5.63 -0.57 23.48
N VAL A 16 -4.92 -1.29 22.61
CA VAL A 16 -5.18 -2.71 22.32
C VAL A 16 -4.33 -3.70 23.12
N ARG A 17 -3.53 -3.26 24.11
CA ARG A 17 -2.61 -4.16 24.84
C ARG A 17 -3.31 -5.36 25.49
N GLY A 18 -4.48 -5.15 26.07
CA GLY A 18 -5.31 -6.22 26.66
C GLY A 18 -6.39 -6.78 25.72
N ALA A 19 -6.50 -6.29 24.49
CA ALA A 19 -7.56 -6.70 23.58
C ALA A 19 -7.25 -8.05 22.93
N ARG A 20 -8.25 -8.96 22.89
CA ARG A 20 -8.16 -10.24 22.17
C ARG A 20 -8.02 -10.04 20.66
N ASN A 21 -8.59 -8.96 20.12
CA ASN A 21 -8.49 -8.61 18.71
C ASN A 21 -7.63 -7.34 18.51
N ARG A 22 -6.55 -7.47 17.75
CA ARG A 22 -5.63 -6.37 17.40
C ARG A 22 -5.74 -5.94 15.94
N LEU A 23 -6.87 -6.22 15.28
CA LEU A 23 -7.11 -5.90 13.87
C LEU A 23 -6.81 -4.43 13.56
N ALA A 24 -7.31 -3.50 14.38
CA ALA A 24 -7.09 -2.06 14.16
C ALA A 24 -5.60 -1.68 14.08
N LEU A 25 -4.78 -2.25 14.96
CA LEU A 25 -3.33 -2.01 14.95
C LEU A 25 -2.68 -2.56 13.68
N TRP A 26 -3.01 -3.79 13.30
CA TRP A 26 -2.47 -4.42 12.09
C TRP A 26 -2.87 -3.68 10.82
N THR A 27 -4.12 -3.27 10.71
CA THR A 27 -4.61 -2.45 9.60
C THR A 27 -3.81 -1.16 9.50
N LEU A 28 -3.65 -0.43 10.61
CA LEU A 28 -2.92 0.84 10.63
C LEU A 28 -1.45 0.67 10.25
N LEU A 29 -0.79 -0.37 10.79
CA LEU A 29 0.60 -0.69 10.45
C LEU A 29 0.76 -1.02 8.97
N LEU A 30 -0.18 -1.76 8.39
CA LEU A 30 -0.13 -2.15 6.99
C LEU A 30 -0.30 -0.94 6.06
N PHE A 31 -1.29 -0.08 6.32
CA PHE A 31 -1.47 1.17 5.57
C PHE A 31 -0.26 2.09 5.70
N TRP A 32 0.25 2.29 6.92
CA TRP A 32 1.41 3.14 7.14
C TRP A 32 2.65 2.59 6.45
N GLY A 33 2.89 1.28 6.56
CA GLY A 33 4.00 0.58 5.93
C GLY A 33 3.95 0.67 4.41
N ALA A 34 2.81 0.35 3.80
CA ALA A 34 2.59 0.45 2.36
C ALA A 34 2.80 1.87 1.83
N HIS A 35 2.35 2.88 2.59
CA HIS A 35 2.58 4.28 2.25
C HIS A 35 4.06 4.67 2.30
N GLN A 36 4.79 4.22 3.33
CA GLN A 36 6.23 4.50 3.40
C GLN A 36 7.01 3.74 2.31
N SER A 37 6.67 2.49 2.03
CA SER A 37 7.33 1.70 0.98
C SER A 37 7.09 2.28 -0.40
N ALA A 38 5.88 2.77 -0.70
CA ALA A 38 5.58 3.45 -1.95
C ALA A 38 6.46 4.71 -2.13
N LYS A 39 6.59 5.53 -1.09
CA LYS A 39 7.50 6.69 -1.10
C LYS A 39 8.95 6.30 -1.31
N LEU A 40 9.43 5.26 -0.62
CA LEU A 40 10.81 4.79 -0.79
C LEU A 40 11.04 4.31 -2.23
N ASN A 41 10.12 3.53 -2.79
CA ASN A 41 10.20 3.10 -4.18
C ASN A 41 10.22 4.30 -5.15
N LEU A 42 9.40 5.32 -4.91
CA LEU A 42 9.37 6.55 -5.71
C LEU A 42 10.74 7.27 -5.74
N PHE A 43 11.45 7.32 -4.61
CA PHE A 43 12.80 7.90 -4.53
C PHE A 43 13.87 7.02 -5.17
N VAL A 44 13.74 5.70 -5.09
CA VAL A 44 14.72 4.78 -5.69
C VAL A 44 14.56 4.70 -7.21
N GLY A 45 13.33 4.77 -7.70
CA GLY A 45 13.01 4.76 -9.13
C GLY A 45 11.91 3.76 -9.46
N VAL A 46 10.87 4.28 -10.10
CA VAL A 46 9.72 3.52 -10.62
C VAL A 46 9.34 4.09 -11.98
N VAL A 47 8.79 3.26 -12.84
CA VAL A 47 8.43 3.70 -14.19
C VAL A 47 7.19 4.61 -14.18
N ASN A 48 6.28 4.40 -13.23
CA ASN A 48 5.08 5.18 -13.05
C ASN A 48 5.13 5.90 -11.70
N SER A 49 5.82 7.04 -11.70
CA SER A 49 5.98 7.91 -10.53
C SER A 49 4.78 8.84 -10.31
N GLY A 50 3.85 8.92 -11.28
CA GLY A 50 2.77 9.89 -11.28
C GLY A 50 3.24 11.35 -11.46
N ALA A 51 4.48 11.56 -11.92
CA ALA A 51 5.05 12.89 -12.15
C ALA A 51 4.18 13.76 -13.08
N GLU A 52 3.49 13.13 -14.04
CA GLU A 52 2.61 13.77 -15.02
C GLU A 52 1.37 14.44 -14.41
N ILE A 53 1.00 14.07 -13.17
CA ILE A 53 -0.18 14.63 -12.47
C ILE A 53 0.15 16.00 -11.85
N PHE A 54 1.43 16.33 -11.64
CA PHE A 54 1.81 17.55 -10.94
C PHE A 54 1.58 18.80 -11.81
N PRO A 55 0.90 19.84 -11.28
CA PRO A 55 0.79 21.14 -11.96
C PRO A 55 2.17 21.80 -12.18
N PRO A 56 2.29 22.75 -13.13
CA PRO A 56 3.58 23.38 -13.47
C PRO A 56 4.32 23.99 -12.28
N TYR A 57 3.60 24.54 -11.30
CA TYR A 57 4.21 25.13 -10.10
C TYR A 57 4.81 24.09 -9.12
N LEU A 58 4.46 22.81 -9.23
CA LEU A 58 5.00 21.70 -8.43
C LEU A 58 6.04 20.85 -9.18
N GLU A 59 6.38 21.19 -10.41
CA GLU A 59 7.31 20.44 -11.25
C GLU A 59 8.70 20.29 -10.59
N HIS A 60 9.08 21.26 -9.76
CA HIS A 60 10.31 21.19 -8.96
C HIS A 60 10.37 19.98 -8.01
N LEU A 61 9.23 19.44 -7.57
CA LEU A 61 9.18 18.25 -6.71
C LEU A 61 9.56 16.97 -7.47
N VAL A 62 9.29 16.94 -8.77
CA VAL A 62 9.59 15.78 -9.63
C VAL A 62 11.10 15.52 -9.68
N ARG A 63 11.95 16.55 -9.53
CA ARG A 63 13.41 16.39 -9.45
C ARG A 63 13.88 15.55 -8.26
N TYR A 64 13.07 15.40 -7.21
CA TYR A 64 13.41 14.55 -6.09
C TYR A 64 13.06 13.08 -6.34
N PHE A 65 12.29 12.76 -7.38
CA PHE A 65 11.97 11.37 -7.72
C PHE A 65 13.19 10.67 -8.31
N GLY A 66 13.25 9.36 -8.10
CA GLY A 66 14.27 8.52 -8.69
C GLY A 66 14.13 8.43 -10.22
N PRO A 67 15.06 7.73 -10.88
CA PRO A 67 14.97 7.49 -12.33
C PRO A 67 13.65 6.80 -12.72
N GLU A 68 13.14 7.08 -13.92
CA GLU A 68 11.95 6.42 -14.49
C GLU A 68 12.20 4.97 -14.91
N ARG A 69 12.66 4.14 -13.98
CA ARG A 69 12.98 2.74 -14.20
C ARG A 69 12.71 1.96 -12.93
N ASN A 70 12.05 0.82 -13.06
CA ASN A 70 11.75 -0.05 -11.94
C ASN A 70 13.04 -0.58 -11.31
N ALA A 71 13.36 -0.07 -10.12
CA ALA A 71 14.45 -0.60 -9.33
C ALA A 71 14.13 -1.99 -8.78
N PRO A 72 15.13 -2.82 -8.43
CA PRO A 72 14.92 -4.14 -7.83
C PRO A 72 14.08 -4.09 -6.55
N LEU A 73 14.18 -3.00 -5.78
CA LEU A 73 13.40 -2.80 -4.54
C LEU A 73 11.88 -2.89 -4.79
N LEU A 74 11.40 -2.41 -5.94
CA LEU A 74 9.99 -2.44 -6.27
C LEU A 74 9.46 -3.87 -6.33
N TRP A 75 10.17 -4.75 -7.03
CA TRP A 75 9.81 -6.17 -7.13
C TRP A 75 9.84 -6.87 -5.78
N VAL A 76 10.80 -6.51 -4.93
CA VAL A 76 10.87 -7.02 -3.55
C VAL A 76 9.64 -6.58 -2.76
N THR A 77 9.22 -5.31 -2.85
CA THR A 77 8.02 -4.83 -2.15
C THR A 77 6.73 -5.47 -2.67
N ILE A 78 6.58 -5.65 -3.98
CA ILE A 78 5.43 -6.35 -4.58
C ILE A 78 5.38 -7.80 -4.08
N ALA A 79 6.52 -8.51 -4.13
CA ALA A 79 6.61 -9.88 -3.68
C ALA A 79 6.33 -10.00 -2.18
N ALA A 80 6.87 -9.10 -1.37
CA ALA A 80 6.65 -9.10 0.09
C ALA A 80 5.17 -8.96 0.43
N TYR A 81 4.46 -7.99 -0.15
CA TYR A 81 3.02 -7.84 0.07
C TYR A 81 2.20 -9.00 -0.51
N GLY A 82 2.57 -9.51 -1.69
CA GLY A 82 1.89 -10.64 -2.32
C GLY A 82 2.01 -11.94 -1.54
N VAL A 83 3.22 -12.27 -1.07
CA VAL A 83 3.47 -13.45 -0.22
C VAL A 83 2.77 -13.29 1.12
N PHE A 84 2.81 -12.10 1.73
CA PHE A 84 2.12 -11.84 2.99
C PHE A 84 0.60 -11.96 2.85
N ALA A 85 0.02 -11.44 1.75
CA ALA A 85 -1.39 -11.58 1.44
C ALA A 85 -1.79 -13.05 1.27
N LEU A 86 -1.03 -13.82 0.47
CA LEU A 86 -1.28 -15.25 0.30
C LEU A 86 -1.21 -15.98 1.65
N TRP A 87 -0.20 -15.68 2.47
CA TRP A 87 -0.05 -16.29 3.79
C TRP A 87 -1.23 -16.01 4.73
N MET A 88 -1.84 -14.83 4.63
CA MET A 88 -3.04 -14.46 5.38
C MET A 88 -4.31 -15.13 4.85
N LEU A 89 -4.41 -15.31 3.53
CA LEU A 89 -5.60 -15.85 2.88
C LEU A 89 -5.66 -17.39 2.91
N ILE A 90 -4.55 -18.07 3.21
CA ILE A 90 -4.55 -19.52 3.43
C ILE A 90 -5.46 -19.87 4.62
N PRO A 91 -6.51 -20.68 4.42
CA PRO A 91 -7.38 -21.12 5.50
C PRO A 91 -6.60 -21.91 6.55
N ARG A 92 -6.90 -21.67 7.83
CA ARG A 92 -6.41 -22.51 8.94
C ARG A 92 -7.56 -23.05 9.74
N SER A 93 -7.49 -24.35 10.01
CA SER A 93 -8.52 -25.13 10.69
C SER A 93 -8.72 -24.74 12.15
N ALA A 94 -7.72 -24.10 12.76
CA ALA A 94 -7.75 -23.68 14.16
C ALA A 94 -8.38 -22.30 14.41
N ASP A 95 -8.81 -21.58 13.36
CA ASP A 95 -9.34 -20.23 13.53
C ASP A 95 -10.82 -20.21 13.90
N ASP A 96 -11.14 -19.48 14.96
CA ASP A 96 -12.51 -19.02 15.23
C ASP A 96 -12.98 -18.03 14.14
N ASN A 97 -14.28 -17.75 14.10
CA ASN A 97 -14.85 -16.82 13.11
C ASN A 97 -14.17 -15.44 13.14
N GLY A 98 -13.79 -14.97 14.33
CA GLY A 98 -13.09 -13.69 14.51
C GLY A 98 -11.67 -13.69 13.93
N GLY A 99 -10.89 -14.76 14.16
CA GLY A 99 -9.57 -14.95 13.59
C GLY A 99 -9.60 -15.02 12.07
N ARG A 100 -10.59 -15.73 11.52
CA ARG A 100 -10.82 -15.82 10.08
C ARG A 100 -11.13 -14.47 9.46
N MET A 101 -12.06 -13.70 10.04
CA MET A 101 -12.39 -12.36 9.56
C MET A 101 -11.17 -11.43 9.60
N ARG A 102 -10.41 -11.43 10.71
CA ARG A 102 -9.19 -10.64 10.85
C ARG A 102 -8.18 -10.95 9.74
N ARG A 103 -7.93 -12.24 9.46
CA ARG A 103 -7.02 -12.66 8.39
C ARG A 103 -7.49 -12.23 7.02
N LEU A 104 -8.79 -12.38 6.73
CA LEU A 104 -9.36 -11.98 5.45
C LEU A 104 -9.20 -10.48 5.21
N VAL A 105 -9.49 -9.65 6.21
CA VAL A 105 -9.32 -8.19 6.11
C VAL A 105 -7.86 -7.81 5.89
N ILE A 106 -6.93 -8.36 6.69
CA ILE A 106 -5.49 -8.06 6.54
C ILE A 106 -4.96 -8.58 5.19
N GLY A 107 -5.38 -9.77 4.78
CA GLY A 107 -5.02 -10.36 3.48
C GLY A 107 -5.52 -9.52 2.32
N ALA A 108 -6.78 -9.06 2.35
CA ALA A 108 -7.33 -8.19 1.32
C ALA A 108 -6.59 -6.86 1.22
N LEU A 109 -6.26 -6.23 2.35
CA LEU A 109 -5.48 -5.00 2.36
C LEU A 109 -4.04 -5.21 1.86
N ALA A 110 -3.42 -6.34 2.19
CA ALA A 110 -2.08 -6.67 1.70
C ALA A 110 -2.08 -6.95 0.18
N SER A 111 -3.13 -7.61 -0.33
CA SER A 111 -3.35 -7.75 -1.76
C SER A 111 -3.50 -6.39 -2.44
N LEU A 112 -4.26 -5.47 -1.84
CA LEU A 112 -4.41 -4.12 -2.36
C LEU A 112 -3.05 -3.38 -2.42
N ALA A 113 -2.24 -3.48 -1.36
CA ALA A 113 -0.90 -2.90 -1.34
C ALA A 113 0.00 -3.50 -2.44
N ALA A 114 -0.05 -4.82 -2.67
CA ALA A 114 0.70 -5.46 -3.75
C ALA A 114 0.26 -4.94 -5.13
N VAL A 115 -1.05 -4.77 -5.34
CA VAL A 115 -1.62 -4.22 -6.58
C VAL A 115 -1.18 -2.76 -6.78
N GLU A 116 -1.22 -1.94 -5.74
CA GLU A 116 -0.76 -0.55 -5.78
C GLU A 116 0.71 -0.44 -6.19
N HIS A 117 1.58 -1.28 -5.62
CA HIS A 117 2.98 -1.35 -6.01
C HIS A 117 3.16 -1.90 -7.44
N GLY A 118 2.26 -2.79 -7.88
CA GLY A 118 2.17 -3.23 -9.27
C GLY A 118 1.85 -2.07 -10.23
N PHE A 119 1.02 -1.11 -9.82
CA PHE A 119 0.76 0.09 -10.62
C PHE A 119 1.96 1.02 -10.73
N LEU A 120 2.82 1.10 -9.70
CA LEU A 120 4.10 1.81 -9.82
C LEU A 120 5.03 1.15 -10.85
N ALA A 121 4.91 -0.17 -11.03
CA ALA A 121 5.75 -0.94 -11.95
C ALA A 121 5.31 -0.85 -13.42
N THR A 122 4.08 -0.43 -13.72
CA THR A 122 3.51 -0.45 -15.06
C THR A 122 3.30 0.97 -15.60
N ARG A 123 3.70 1.22 -16.86
CA ARG A 123 3.31 2.46 -17.57
C ARG A 123 1.86 2.31 -18.01
N LEU A 124 0.92 2.83 -17.23
CA LEU A 124 -0.48 2.87 -17.62
C LEU A 124 -0.68 4.05 -18.60
N PRO A 125 -1.13 3.81 -19.85
CA PRO A 125 -1.29 4.86 -20.86
C PRO A 125 -2.48 5.79 -20.60
N ILE A 126 -3.32 5.45 -19.63
CA ILE A 126 -4.50 6.22 -19.22
C ILE A 126 -4.53 6.29 -17.69
N MET A 127 -4.87 7.46 -17.15
CA MET A 127 -5.14 7.57 -15.73
C MET A 127 -6.41 6.76 -15.39
N LEU A 128 -6.38 5.94 -14.33
CA LEU A 128 -7.50 5.06 -13.97
C LEU A 128 -8.83 5.80 -13.75
N TRP A 129 -8.80 7.08 -13.38
CA TRP A 129 -10.00 7.90 -13.25
C TRP A 129 -10.66 8.21 -14.61
N GLU A 130 -9.88 8.30 -15.69
CA GLU A 130 -10.45 8.45 -17.04
C GLU A 130 -11.17 7.17 -17.46
N LEU A 131 -10.63 5.99 -17.11
CA LEU A 131 -11.31 4.72 -17.33
C LEU A 131 -12.65 4.68 -16.56
N PHE A 132 -12.64 5.09 -15.29
CA PHE A 132 -13.87 5.18 -14.49
C PHE A 132 -14.91 6.13 -15.12
N LEU A 133 -14.49 7.32 -15.56
CA LEU A 133 -15.39 8.27 -16.23
C LEU A 133 -15.88 7.79 -17.60
N ARG A 134 -15.09 6.99 -18.32
CA ARG A 134 -15.52 6.38 -19.59
C ARG A 134 -16.56 5.29 -19.34
N VAL A 135 -16.36 4.45 -18.32
CA VAL A 135 -17.32 3.41 -17.92
C VAL A 135 -18.63 4.02 -17.43
N GLY A 136 -18.59 5.13 -16.68
CA GLY A 136 -19.81 5.78 -16.17
C GLY A 136 -20.61 6.56 -17.22
N ARG A 137 -20.12 6.70 -18.45
CA ARG A 137 -20.81 7.42 -19.55
C ARG A 137 -21.40 6.49 -20.63
N GLY A 138 -21.20 5.17 -20.53
CA GLY A 138 -21.77 4.16 -21.43
C GLY A 138 -22.81 3.33 -20.72
#